data_AF-A0AAN6F6K3-F1
#
_entry.id   AF-A0AAN6F6K3-F1
#
_cell.length_a   1.000
_cell.length_b   1.000
_cell.length_c   1.000
_cell.angle_alpha   90.00
_cell.angle_beta   90.00
_cell.angle_gamma   90.00
#
_symmetry.space_group_name_H-M   'P 1'
#
loop_
_entity.id
_entity.type
_entity.pdbx_description
1 polymer ?
#
loop_
_entity_poly.entity_id
_entity_poly.type
_entity_poly.pdbx_seq_one_letter_code
_entity_poly.pdbx_strand_id
1 'polypeptide(L)'
;MIYSRTSMFAQRSMDVANQGDVHADTEQRCIGILTLASSYTDAELMMKHRHAVFPVLMAGIATTQPDAKIQAMNIVKAMESPARGGIRQNTYRTRQLLVAFCEEQRRVVGAGGKIEQVDWLALARERDLSVVHCGL
;
A
#
# COMPACT_ATOMS: atom_id res chain seq x y z
N MET A 1 1.05 -4.33 14.18
CA MET A 1 -0.01 -5.24 13.70
C MET A 1 -0.64 -4.60 12.46
N ILE A 2 -0.34 -5.07 11.25
CA ILE A 2 -0.59 -4.32 9.98
C ILE A 2 -2.08 -4.21 9.61
N TYR A 3 -2.93 -5.10 10.14
CA TYR A 3 -4.35 -5.18 9.77
C TYR A 3 -5.26 -4.21 10.54
N SER A 4 -4.75 -3.51 11.57
CA SER A 4 -5.56 -2.65 12.44
C SER A 4 -6.15 -1.42 11.75
N ARG A 5 -5.61 -1.04 10.59
CA ARG A 5 -6.06 0.11 9.80
C ARG A 5 -6.89 -0.26 8.57
N THR A 6 -7.35 -1.52 8.47
CA THR A 6 -8.18 -1.98 7.35
C THR A 6 -9.57 -2.37 7.84
N SER A 7 -10.60 -2.23 7.00
CA SER A 7 -11.98 -2.61 7.33
C SER A 7 -12.17 -4.12 7.62
N MET A 8 -11.13 -4.92 7.43
CA MET A 8 -11.08 -6.33 7.86
C MET A 8 -11.05 -6.50 9.39
N PHE A 9 -10.87 -5.43 10.17
CA PHE A 9 -10.83 -5.46 11.63
C PHE A 9 -12.12 -4.91 12.27
N ALA A 10 -13.28 -5.33 11.79
CA ALA A 10 -14.56 -5.00 12.42
C ALA A 10 -14.85 -5.96 13.59
N GLN A 11 -14.38 -5.66 14.82
CA GLN A 11 -15.11 -5.89 16.10
C GLN A 11 -14.37 -5.69 17.44
N ARG A 12 -13.19 -5.06 17.52
CA ARG A 12 -12.66 -4.68 18.85
C ARG A 12 -12.51 -3.17 18.93
N SER A 13 -13.40 -2.55 19.70
CA SER A 13 -13.21 -1.21 20.24
C SER A 13 -11.87 -1.17 20.96
N MET A 14 -10.83 -0.71 20.26
CA MET A 14 -9.53 -0.50 20.89
C MET A 14 -9.63 0.78 21.72
N ASP A 15 -9.34 0.66 23.01
CA ASP A 15 -9.20 1.78 23.93
C ASP A 15 -8.33 2.86 23.30
N VAL A 16 -8.85 4.09 23.34
CA VAL A 16 -8.26 5.31 22.76
C VAL A 16 -6.80 5.52 23.22
N ALA A 17 -6.42 4.97 24.38
CA ALA A 17 -5.08 5.03 24.93
C ALA A 17 -4.01 4.29 24.10
N ASN A 18 -4.36 3.22 23.37
CA ASN A 18 -3.40 2.41 22.60
C ASN A 18 -3.33 2.76 21.11
N GLN A 19 -4.15 3.72 20.63
CA GLN A 19 -4.17 4.07 19.21
C GLN A 19 -2.83 4.70 18.77
N GLY A 20 -2.23 5.57 19.59
CA GLY A 20 -0.94 6.22 19.30
C GLY A 20 0.21 5.22 19.09
N ASP A 21 0.35 4.25 19.98
CA ASP A 21 1.38 3.21 19.89
C ASP A 21 1.16 2.28 18.70
N VAL A 22 -0.10 1.95 18.39
CA VAL A 22 -0.44 1.18 17.19
C VAL A 22 -0.15 1.98 15.93
N HIS A 23 -0.35 3.31 15.95
CA HIS A 23 -0.03 4.16 14.81
C HIS A 23 1.49 4.21 14.55
N ALA A 24 2.29 4.36 15.60
CA ALA A 24 3.76 4.37 15.51
C ALA A 24 4.33 3.01 15.06
N ASP A 25 3.85 1.89 15.63
CA ASP A 25 4.25 0.54 15.20
C ASP A 25 3.88 0.27 13.74
N THR A 26 2.71 0.75 13.29
CA THR A 26 2.30 0.62 11.88
C THR A 26 3.25 1.37 10.95
N GLU A 27 3.62 2.60 11.31
CA GLU A 27 4.52 3.42 10.51
C GLU A 27 5.93 2.79 10.43
N GLN A 28 6.45 2.31 11.57
CA GLN A 28 7.73 1.60 11.62
C GLN A 28 7.74 0.36 10.72
N ARG A 29 6.64 -0.40 10.70
CA ARG A 29 6.50 -1.57 9.83
C ARG A 29 6.38 -1.20 8.35
N CYS A 30 5.66 -0.13 8.03
CA CYS A 30 5.57 0.37 6.66
C CYS A 30 6.96 0.74 6.14
N ILE A 31 7.72 1.51 6.91
CA ILE A 31 9.10 1.87 6.57
C ILE A 31 9.95 0.62 6.37
N GLY A 32 9.91 -0.34 7.30
CA GLY A 32 10.68 -1.58 7.18
C GLY A 32 10.38 -2.38 5.90
N ILE A 33 9.10 -2.49 5.53
CA ILE A 33 8.67 -3.15 4.27
C ILE A 33 9.22 -2.39 3.07
N LEU A 34 9.12 -1.07 3.04
CA LEU A 34 9.58 -0.26 1.92
C LEU A 34 11.11 -0.28 1.79
N THR A 35 11.85 -0.25 2.90
CA THR A 35 13.31 -0.39 2.92
C THR A 35 13.74 -1.75 2.38
N LEU A 36 13.11 -2.84 2.85
CA LEU A 36 13.40 -4.19 2.37
C LEU A 36 13.09 -4.33 0.88
N ALA A 37 11.93 -3.84 0.45
CA ALA A 37 11.54 -3.89 -0.96
C ALA A 37 12.43 -3.02 -1.87
N SER A 38 12.95 -1.90 -1.36
CA SER A 38 13.91 -1.05 -2.06
C SER A 38 15.27 -1.73 -2.25
N SER A 39 15.63 -2.68 -1.38
CA SER A 39 16.88 -3.44 -1.46
C SER A 39 16.91 -4.44 -2.63
N TYR A 40 15.75 -4.73 -3.24
CA TYR A 40 15.64 -5.58 -4.43
C TYR A 40 16.08 -4.82 -5.69
N THR A 41 17.35 -4.46 -5.75
CA THR A 41 17.93 -3.63 -6.83
C THR A 41 18.18 -4.41 -8.11
N ASP A 42 18.42 -5.72 -8.01
CA ASP A 42 18.73 -6.61 -9.13
C ASP A 42 17.46 -7.19 -9.80
N ALA A 43 17.47 -7.26 -11.13
CA ALA A 43 16.39 -7.81 -11.94
C ALA A 43 16.06 -9.26 -11.58
N GLU A 44 17.08 -10.08 -11.29
CA GLU A 44 16.88 -11.48 -10.90
C GLU A 44 16.23 -11.60 -9.50
N LEU A 45 16.64 -10.74 -8.56
CA LEU A 45 15.98 -10.64 -7.26
C LEU A 45 14.54 -10.16 -7.40
N MET A 46 14.27 -9.15 -8.23
CA MET A 46 12.91 -8.64 -8.42
C MET A 46 11.97 -9.70 -9.02
N MET A 47 12.47 -10.59 -9.87
CA MET A 47 11.70 -11.74 -10.38
C MET A 47 11.37 -12.76 -9.30
N LYS A 48 12.33 -13.07 -8.43
CA LYS A 48 12.12 -13.98 -7.29
C LYS A 48 11.17 -13.37 -6.23
N HIS A 49 11.13 -12.04 -6.14
CA HIS A 49 10.37 -11.30 -5.14
C HIS A 49 9.11 -10.62 -5.68
N ARG A 50 8.50 -11.15 -6.75
CA ARG A 50 7.19 -10.67 -7.27
C ARG A 50 6.09 -10.63 -6.20
N HIS A 51 6.18 -11.48 -5.17
CA HIS A 51 5.29 -11.48 -4.02
C HIS A 51 5.39 -10.20 -3.16
N ALA A 52 6.46 -9.42 -3.28
CA ALA A 52 6.66 -8.18 -2.54
C ALA A 52 5.76 -7.01 -3.02
N VAL A 53 5.13 -7.14 -4.20
CA VAL A 53 4.19 -6.14 -4.73
C VAL A 53 3.05 -5.88 -3.74
N PHE A 54 2.47 -6.92 -3.15
CA PHE A 54 1.35 -6.79 -2.22
C PHE A 54 1.74 -6.15 -0.88
N PRO A 55 2.83 -6.57 -0.20
CA PRO A 55 3.34 -5.86 0.98
C PRO A 55 3.64 -4.38 0.72
N VAL A 56 4.24 -4.03 -0.42
CA VAL A 56 4.54 -2.63 -0.77
C VAL A 56 3.26 -1.82 -0.97
N LEU A 57 2.26 -2.39 -1.65
CA LEU A 57 0.94 -1.79 -1.78
C LEU A 57 0.34 -1.50 -0.39
N MET A 58 0.34 -2.49 0.50
CA MET A 58 -0.22 -2.35 1.85
C MET A 58 0.53 -1.30 2.69
N ALA A 59 1.87 -1.26 2.58
CA ALA A 59 2.68 -0.25 3.27
C ALA A 59 2.37 1.17 2.78
N GLY A 60 2.23 1.36 1.46
CA GLY A 60 1.87 2.66 0.87
C GLY A 60 0.45 3.13 1.23
N ILE A 61 -0.49 2.21 1.42
CA ILE A 61 -1.86 2.50 1.87
C ILE A 61 -1.89 2.86 3.36
N ALA A 62 -1.20 2.08 4.19
CA ALA A 62 -1.28 2.19 5.65
C ALA A 62 -0.46 3.34 6.22
N THR A 63 0.62 3.77 5.56
CA THR A 63 1.45 4.89 6.00
C THR A 63 0.71 6.22 5.97
N THR A 64 1.00 7.06 6.95
CA THR A 64 0.56 8.47 6.98
C THR A 64 1.60 9.41 6.37
N GLN A 65 2.84 8.94 6.17
CA GLN A 65 3.94 9.76 5.67
C GLN A 65 3.87 9.92 4.15
N PRO A 66 3.79 11.15 3.62
CA PRO A 66 3.76 11.39 2.18
C PRO A 66 4.96 10.78 1.43
N ASP A 67 6.15 10.85 2.02
CA ASP A 67 7.38 10.32 1.43
C ASP A 67 7.35 8.80 1.29
N ALA A 68 6.82 8.09 2.30
CA ALA A 68 6.64 6.65 2.26
C ALA A 68 5.61 6.23 1.20
N LYS A 69 4.55 7.02 0.97
CA LYS A 69 3.61 6.79 -0.15
C LYS A 69 4.30 6.93 -1.49
N ILE A 70 5.12 7.98 -1.66
CA ILE A 70 5.90 8.21 -2.88
C ILE A 70 6.88 7.06 -3.11
N GLN A 71 7.57 6.62 -2.06
CA GLN A 71 8.49 5.48 -2.12
C GLN A 71 7.77 4.21 -2.54
N ALA A 72 6.59 3.91 -1.97
CA ALA A 72 5.79 2.75 -2.36
C ALA A 72 5.42 2.80 -3.85
N MET A 73 4.94 3.94 -4.35
CA MET A 73 4.61 4.12 -5.78
C MET A 73 5.83 3.89 -6.69
N ASN A 74 7.00 4.38 -6.28
CA ASN A 74 8.24 4.21 -7.04
C ASN A 74 8.71 2.75 -7.07
N ILE A 75 8.60 2.03 -5.96
CA ILE A 75 8.94 0.61 -5.89
C ILE A 75 8.02 -0.22 -6.79
N VAL A 76 6.70 0.00 -6.74
CA VAL A 76 5.75 -0.68 -7.63
C VAL A 76 6.05 -0.38 -9.09
N LYS A 77 6.34 0.88 -9.43
CA LYS A 77 6.74 1.28 -10.78
C LYS A 77 8.03 0.58 -11.24
N ALA A 78 9.01 0.40 -10.37
CA ALA A 78 10.24 -0.33 -10.70
C ALA A 78 9.96 -1.81 -11.00
N MET A 79 9.00 -2.42 -10.29
CA MET A 79 8.56 -3.80 -10.50
C MET A 79 7.73 -4.00 -11.79
N GLU A 80 7.20 -2.93 -12.40
CA GLU A 80 6.53 -2.97 -13.70
C GLU A 80 7.48 -3.18 -14.90
N SER A 81 8.79 -2.91 -14.72
CA SER A 81 9.73 -2.81 -15.84
C SER A 81 9.91 -4.13 -16.60
N PRO A 82 9.74 -4.14 -17.94
CA PRO A 82 9.93 -5.32 -18.78
C PRO A 82 11.39 -5.79 -18.83
N ALA A 83 12.36 -4.87 -18.64
CA ALA A 83 13.79 -5.21 -18.52
C ALA A 83 14.10 -6.05 -17.27
N ARG A 84 13.15 -6.12 -16.34
CA ARG A 84 13.25 -6.90 -15.10
C ARG A 84 12.36 -8.14 -15.12
N GLY A 85 11.59 -8.40 -16.18
CA GLY A 85 10.67 -9.54 -16.34
C GLY A 85 9.26 -9.38 -15.74
N GLY A 86 8.82 -8.15 -15.47
CA GLY A 86 7.59 -7.84 -14.72
C GLY A 86 6.27 -8.25 -15.41
N ILE A 87 5.26 -8.58 -14.60
CA ILE A 87 3.87 -8.87 -15.05
C ILE A 87 3.19 -7.53 -15.38
N ARG A 88 3.31 -7.08 -16.65
CA ARG A 88 2.90 -5.73 -17.10
C ARG A 88 1.51 -5.30 -16.66
N GLN A 89 0.49 -6.14 -16.85
CA GLN A 89 -0.90 -5.69 -16.69
C GLN A 89 -1.29 -5.53 -15.23
N ASN A 90 -0.87 -6.48 -14.39
CA ASN A 90 -1.35 -6.57 -13.03
C ASN A 90 -0.61 -5.61 -12.09
N THR A 91 0.73 -5.54 -12.17
CA THR A 91 1.51 -4.58 -11.39
C THR A 91 1.17 -3.13 -11.75
N TYR A 92 0.89 -2.87 -13.03
CA TYR A 92 0.40 -1.55 -13.48
C TYR A 92 -0.95 -1.18 -12.85
N ARG A 93 -1.91 -2.11 -12.84
CA ARG A 93 -3.20 -1.91 -12.16
C ARG A 93 -3.02 -1.73 -10.66
N THR A 94 -2.12 -2.48 -10.03
CA THR A 94 -1.76 -2.29 -8.61
C THR A 94 -1.24 -0.88 -8.35
N ARG A 95 -0.37 -0.35 -9.22
CA ARG A 95 0.13 1.02 -9.08
C ARG A 95 -0.97 2.06 -9.28
N GLN A 96 -1.84 1.87 -10.27
CA GLN A 96 -2.99 2.77 -10.47
C GLN A 96 -3.90 2.80 -9.25
N LEU A 97 -4.16 1.64 -8.64
CA LEU A 97 -4.93 1.53 -7.40
C LEU A 97 -4.24 2.28 -6.26
N LEU A 98 -2.92 2.07 -6.08
CA LEU A 98 -2.15 2.76 -5.05
C LEU A 98 -2.19 4.29 -5.21
N VAL A 99 -2.03 4.78 -6.45
CA VAL A 99 -2.11 6.22 -6.76
C VAL A 99 -3.49 6.77 -6.39
N ALA A 100 -4.56 6.14 -6.90
CA ALA A 100 -5.93 6.57 -6.64
C ALA A 100 -6.25 6.59 -5.14
N PHE A 101 -5.79 5.59 -4.40
CA PHE A 101 -6.00 5.51 -2.96
C PHE A 101 -5.22 6.60 -2.20
N CYS A 102 -3.96 6.85 -2.57
CA CYS A 102 -3.17 7.93 -1.98
C CYS A 102 -3.80 9.31 -2.22
N GLU A 103 -4.35 9.53 -3.41
CA GLU A 103 -5.06 10.76 -3.77
C GLU A 103 -6.35 10.93 -2.96
N GLU A 104 -7.15 9.87 -2.84
CA GLU A 104 -8.41 9.91 -2.10
C GLU A 104 -8.16 10.13 -0.60
N GLN A 105 -7.14 9.48 -0.02
CA GLN A 105 -6.72 9.75 1.36
C GLN A 105 -6.28 11.19 1.54
N ARG A 106 -5.55 11.77 0.58
CA ARG A 106 -5.14 13.18 0.64
C ARG A 106 -6.37 14.10 0.59
N ARG A 107 -7.37 13.78 -0.23
CA ARG A 107 -8.63 14.53 -0.34
C ARG A 107 -9.42 14.49 0.97
N VAL A 108 -9.60 13.31 1.55
CA VAL A 108 -10.32 13.12 2.83
C VAL A 108 -9.62 13.84 3.97
N VAL A 109 -8.30 13.70 4.10
CA VAL A 109 -7.52 14.42 5.14
C VAL A 109 -7.58 15.93 4.92
N GLY A 110 -7.50 16.40 3.67
CA GLY A 110 -7.64 17.82 3.34
C GLY A 110 -9.00 18.41 3.71
N ALA A 111 -10.05 17.58 3.78
CA ALA A 111 -11.39 17.95 4.23
C ALA A 111 -11.58 17.82 5.77
N GLY A 112 -10.52 17.52 6.52
CA GLY A 112 -10.58 17.31 7.98
C GLY A 112 -10.99 15.89 8.40
N GLY A 113 -11.10 14.96 7.46
CA GLY A 113 -11.36 13.54 7.72
C GLY A 113 -10.11 12.76 8.12
N LYS A 114 -10.29 11.45 8.34
CA LYS A 114 -9.19 10.53 8.68
C LYS A 114 -8.91 9.57 7.53
N ILE A 115 -7.67 9.12 7.37
CA ILE A 115 -7.27 8.23 6.28
C ILE A 115 -8.02 6.89 6.28
N GLU A 116 -8.50 6.45 7.46
CA GLU A 116 -9.27 5.21 7.66
C GLU A 116 -10.69 5.30 7.11
N GLN A 117 -11.18 6.50 6.78
CA GLN A 117 -12.51 6.70 6.20
C GLN A 117 -12.57 6.40 4.69
N VAL A 118 -11.41 6.13 4.05
CA VAL A 118 -11.36 5.75 2.64
C VAL A 118 -11.70 4.26 2.51
N ASP A 119 -12.85 3.95 1.91
CA ASP A 119 -13.23 2.58 1.59
C ASP A 119 -12.49 2.09 0.34
N TRP A 120 -11.52 1.21 0.57
CA TRP A 120 -10.70 0.55 -0.44
C TRP A 120 -11.50 -0.28 -1.45
N LEU A 121 -12.54 -1.00 -1.04
CA LEU A 121 -13.32 -1.87 -1.92
C LEU A 121 -14.24 -1.03 -2.80
N ALA A 122 -14.84 0.01 -2.23
CA ALA A 122 -15.63 0.98 -3.00
C ALA A 122 -14.75 1.67 -4.05
N LEU A 123 -13.59 2.20 -3.65
CA LEU A 123 -12.68 2.89 -4.56
C LEU A 123 -12.14 1.97 -5.66
N ALA A 124 -11.78 0.73 -5.32
CA ALA A 124 -11.33 -0.25 -6.31
C ALA A 124 -12.43 -0.61 -7.31
N ARG A 125 -13.69 -0.72 -6.88
CA ARG A 125 -14.83 -0.98 -7.77
C ARG A 125 -15.15 0.22 -8.66
N GLU A 126 -15.15 1.43 -8.11
CA GLU A 126 -15.39 2.67 -8.87
C GLU A 126 -14.36 2.91 -9.96
N ARG A 127 -13.12 2.47 -9.75
CA ARG A 127 -12.02 2.64 -10.70
C ARG A 127 -11.84 1.45 -11.65
N ASP A 128 -12.75 0.47 -11.63
CA ASP A 128 -12.67 -0.78 -12.41
C ASP A 128 -11.36 -1.57 -12.15
N LEU A 129 -10.91 -1.52 -10.89
CA LEU A 129 -9.70 -2.18 -10.38
C LEU A 129 -10.05 -3.38 -9.49
N SER A 130 -11.28 -3.91 -9.58
CA SER A 130 -11.82 -4.97 -8.73
C SER A 130 -11.14 -6.34 -8.86
N VAL A 131 -10.22 -6.50 -9.83
CA VAL A 131 -9.44 -7.74 -10.03
C VAL A 131 -7.97 -7.38 -10.20
N VAL A 132 -7.33 -6.94 -9.12
CA VAL A 132 -5.87 -6.96 -9.02
C VAL A 132 -5.49 -8.30 -8.39
N HIS A 133 -4.99 -9.22 -9.21
CA HIS A 133 -4.46 -10.49 -8.75
C HIS A 133 -3.10 -10.20 -8.10
N CYS A 134 -3.07 -9.81 -6.82
CA CYS A 134 -1.87 -9.38 -6.11
C CYS A 134 -0.82 -10.51 -5.89
N GLY A 135 -0.39 -11.19 -6.95
CA GLY A 135 0.74 -12.12 -6.96
C GLY A 135 0.48 -13.51 -6.37
N LEU A 136 -0.76 -14.03 -6.45
CA LEU A 136 -1.05 -15.45 -6.31
C LEU A 136 -1.02 -16.15 -7.68
#